data_AF-A0A2G2MK47-F1
#
_entry.id   AF-A0A2G2MK47-F1
#
_cell.length_a   1.000
_cell.length_b   1.000
_cell.length_c   1.000
_cell.angle_alpha   90.00
_cell.angle_beta   90.00
_cell.angle_gamma   90.00
#
_symmetry.space_group_name_H-M   'P 1'
#
loop_
_entity.id
_entity.type
_entity.pdbx_description
1 polymer ?
#
loop_
_entity_poly.entity_id
_entity_poly.type
_entity_poly.pdbx_seq_one_letter_code
_entity_poly.pdbx_strand_id
1 'polypeptide(L)'
;MTYTIESLFNKSTAYLEVAIISSKAKDTFGYNTSEYTNVTANLLHHATELFLKFAISAKTNELPDNEHNIKKLFKKYKKLFPYEKYHIEIPFTNEVEYLGFSQKEIEQHKKDFPMPFELQLRYPVGSKGERDSPITKYDTDLLEHYQEQFLKLRCQIHPCQEV
;
A
#
# COMPACT_ATOMS: atom_id res chain seq x y z
N MET A 1 -17.15 13.72 -1.53
CA MET A 1 -16.90 12.87 -2.71
C MET A 1 -17.47 11.50 -2.40
N THR A 2 -18.52 11.07 -3.11
CA THR A 2 -19.21 9.80 -2.84
C THR A 2 -18.37 8.65 -3.37
N TYR A 3 -18.00 7.69 -2.51
CA TYR A 3 -17.29 6.48 -2.96
C TYR A 3 -18.27 5.55 -3.66
N THR A 4 -17.86 4.98 -4.78
CA THR A 4 -18.50 3.81 -5.40
C THR A 4 -17.53 2.64 -5.25
N ILE A 5 -18.03 1.40 -5.30
CA ILE A 5 -17.17 0.21 -5.23
C ILE A 5 -16.10 0.28 -6.34
N GLU A 6 -16.51 0.61 -7.56
CA GLU A 6 -15.60 0.78 -8.69
C GLU A 6 -14.57 1.91 -8.48
N SER A 7 -14.96 3.04 -7.87
CA SER A 7 -14.02 4.15 -7.66
C SER A 7 -12.95 3.84 -6.61
N LEU A 8 -13.21 2.94 -5.67
CA LEU A 8 -12.18 2.43 -4.75
C LEU A 8 -11.10 1.65 -5.51
N PHE A 9 -11.51 0.76 -6.41
CA PHE A 9 -10.56 0.00 -7.21
C PHE A 9 -9.77 0.91 -8.17
N ASN A 10 -10.44 1.83 -8.87
CA ASN A 10 -9.78 2.73 -9.81
C ASN A 10 -8.76 3.65 -9.10
N LYS A 11 -9.07 4.10 -7.88
CA LYS A 11 -8.09 4.86 -7.07
C LYS A 11 -6.93 3.97 -6.64
N SER A 12 -7.20 2.74 -6.21
CA SER A 12 -6.15 1.77 -5.87
C SER A 12 -5.16 1.59 -7.03
N THR A 13 -5.66 1.36 -8.24
CA THR A 13 -4.81 1.17 -9.42
C THR A 13 -4.05 2.44 -9.78
N ALA A 14 -4.69 3.61 -9.70
CA ALA A 14 -4.03 4.89 -9.98
C ALA A 14 -2.86 5.16 -9.02
N TYR A 15 -3.03 4.91 -7.72
CA TYR A 15 -1.94 5.04 -6.75
C TYR A 15 -0.76 4.12 -7.06
N LEU A 16 -1.04 2.86 -7.41
CA LEU A 16 0.00 1.89 -7.68
C LEU A 16 0.71 2.14 -9.01
N GLU A 17 -0.03 2.58 -10.02
CA GLU A 17 0.53 2.98 -11.32
C GLU A 17 1.49 4.16 -11.17
N VAL A 18 1.10 5.18 -10.40
CA VAL A 18 2.00 6.30 -10.08
C VAL A 18 3.24 5.80 -9.32
N ALA A 19 3.10 4.86 -8.38
CA ALA A 19 4.24 4.29 -7.66
C ALA A 19 5.23 3.61 -8.62
N ILE A 20 4.75 2.83 -9.58
CA ILE A 20 5.56 2.12 -10.58
C ILE A 20 6.24 3.11 -11.54
N ILE A 21 5.51 4.13 -11.99
CA ILE A 21 6.10 5.18 -12.85
C ILE A 21 7.20 5.92 -12.09
N SER A 22 6.92 6.34 -10.85
CA SER A 22 7.90 7.03 -10.00
C SER A 22 9.11 6.16 -9.62
N SER A 23 8.97 4.83 -9.55
CA SER A 23 10.11 3.94 -9.29
C SER A 23 11.02 3.72 -10.50
N LYS A 24 10.58 4.14 -11.71
CA LYS A 24 11.34 4.02 -12.96
C LYS A 24 11.79 5.36 -13.54
N ALA A 25 11.13 6.45 -13.15
CA ALA A 25 11.32 7.75 -13.77
C ALA A 25 12.63 8.44 -13.34
N LYS A 26 12.98 9.45 -14.14
CA LYS A 26 13.94 10.48 -13.78
C LYS A 26 13.24 11.83 -13.77
N ASP A 27 13.66 12.72 -12.89
CA ASP A 27 13.16 14.09 -12.89
C ASP A 27 13.74 14.92 -14.06
N THR A 28 13.34 16.19 -14.14
CA THR A 28 13.80 17.12 -15.18
C THR A 28 15.30 17.39 -15.15
N PHE A 29 15.98 17.05 -14.05
CA PHE A 29 17.42 17.22 -13.85
C PHE A 29 18.18 15.90 -14.01
N GLY A 30 17.49 14.80 -14.30
CA GLY A 30 18.08 13.48 -14.53
C GLY A 30 18.29 12.65 -13.26
N TYR A 31 17.81 13.09 -12.10
CA TYR A 31 17.87 12.31 -10.85
C TYR A 31 16.86 11.18 -10.87
N ASN A 32 17.25 10.00 -10.37
CA ASN A 32 16.34 8.87 -10.28
C ASN A 32 15.28 9.13 -9.21
N THR A 33 14.01 9.20 -9.59
CA THR A 33 12.93 9.42 -8.61
C THR A 33 12.71 8.21 -7.71
N SER A 34 13.29 7.05 -8.05
CA SER A 34 13.32 5.84 -7.23
C SER A 34 14.08 5.99 -5.93
N GLU A 35 14.92 7.03 -5.77
CA GLU A 35 15.61 7.33 -4.51
C GLU A 35 14.64 7.81 -3.41
N TYR A 36 13.47 8.32 -3.79
CA TYR A 36 12.41 8.73 -2.86
C TYR A 36 11.51 7.56 -2.45
N THR A 37 12.11 6.49 -1.92
CA THR A 37 11.43 5.19 -1.72
C THR A 37 10.24 5.24 -0.75
N ASN A 38 10.21 6.19 0.20
CA ASN A 38 9.05 6.38 1.07
C ASN A 38 7.83 6.89 0.30
N VAL A 39 8.02 7.65 -0.78
CA VAL A 39 6.92 8.12 -1.62
C VAL A 39 6.28 6.94 -2.32
N THR A 40 7.06 6.06 -2.96
CA THR A 40 6.54 4.86 -3.61
C THR A 40 5.91 3.90 -2.60
N ALA A 41 6.51 3.74 -1.42
CA ALA A 41 5.92 2.95 -0.32
C ALA A 41 4.59 3.54 0.19
N ASN A 42 4.48 4.87 0.32
CA ASN A 42 3.24 5.55 0.71
C ASN A 42 2.13 5.36 -0.34
N LEU A 43 2.47 5.47 -1.63
CA LEU A 43 1.56 5.20 -2.73
C LEU A 43 1.09 3.73 -2.72
N LEU A 44 2.02 2.77 -2.50
CA LEU A 44 1.68 1.35 -2.34
C LEU A 44 0.78 1.10 -1.12
N HIS A 45 1.02 1.78 0.00
CA HIS A 45 0.19 1.68 1.20
C HIS A 45 -1.26 2.11 0.89
N HIS A 46 -1.43 3.27 0.25
CA HIS A 46 -2.74 3.75 -0.16
C HIS A 46 -3.42 2.85 -1.20
N ALA A 47 -2.68 2.36 -2.19
CA ALA A 47 -3.20 1.39 -3.14
C ALA A 47 -3.74 0.14 -2.42
N THR A 48 -2.93 -0.45 -1.53
CA THR A 48 -3.30 -1.65 -0.77
C THR A 48 -4.53 -1.42 0.10
N GLU A 49 -4.60 -0.30 0.82
CA GLU A 49 -5.76 0.07 1.63
C GLU A 49 -7.03 0.15 0.78
N LEU A 50 -6.96 0.83 -0.36
CA LEU A 50 -8.10 1.05 -1.25
C LEU A 50 -8.55 -0.25 -1.94
N PHE A 51 -7.62 -1.11 -2.33
CA PHE A 51 -7.93 -2.45 -2.85
C PHE A 51 -8.71 -3.28 -1.82
N LEU A 52 -8.25 -3.31 -0.57
CA LEU A 52 -8.93 -4.04 0.50
C LEU A 52 -10.32 -3.46 0.77
N LYS A 53 -10.44 -2.14 0.79
CA LYS A 53 -11.74 -1.45 0.92
C LYS A 53 -12.69 -1.77 -0.23
N PHE A 54 -12.20 -1.74 -1.47
CA PHE A 54 -12.95 -2.20 -2.64
C PHE A 54 -13.50 -3.60 -2.43
N ALA A 55 -12.64 -4.55 -2.04
CA ALA A 55 -13.03 -5.94 -1.93
C ALA A 55 -14.04 -6.18 -0.81
N ILE A 56 -13.83 -5.55 0.34
CA ILE A 56 -14.75 -5.62 1.48
C ILE A 56 -16.11 -5.04 1.07
N SER A 57 -16.13 -3.83 0.49
CA SER A 57 -17.36 -3.16 0.05
C SER A 57 -18.09 -3.95 -1.04
N ALA A 58 -17.37 -4.56 -1.98
CA ALA A 58 -17.97 -5.42 -3.00
C ALA A 58 -18.66 -6.64 -2.40
N LYS A 59 -18.13 -7.19 -1.29
CA LYS A 59 -18.69 -8.38 -0.64
C LYS A 59 -19.85 -8.05 0.32
N THR A 60 -19.75 -6.94 1.05
CA THR A 60 -20.75 -6.58 2.08
C THR A 60 -21.83 -5.64 1.55
N ASN A 61 -21.63 -5.03 0.39
CA ASN A 61 -22.47 -3.96 -0.16
C ASN A 61 -22.58 -2.73 0.76
N GLU A 62 -21.54 -2.51 1.58
CA GLU A 62 -21.42 -1.38 2.50
C GLU A 62 -20.25 -0.49 2.08
N LEU A 63 -20.39 0.83 2.28
CA LEU A 63 -19.28 1.74 2.08
C LEU A 63 -18.18 1.48 3.12
N PRO A 64 -16.91 1.72 2.77
CA PRO A 64 -15.81 1.40 3.66
C PRO A 64 -15.85 2.29 4.91
N ASP A 65 -15.73 1.65 6.07
CA ASP A 65 -15.54 2.32 7.36
C ASP A 65 -14.28 3.21 7.36
N ASN A 66 -14.19 4.13 8.32
CA ASN A 66 -13.00 4.98 8.55
C ASN A 66 -11.84 4.19 9.20
N GLU A 67 -11.50 3.03 8.63
CA GLU A 67 -10.39 2.18 9.04
C GLU A 67 -9.28 2.27 7.97
N HIS A 68 -8.06 2.53 8.41
CA HIS A 68 -6.88 2.70 7.54
C HIS A 68 -5.79 1.65 7.80
N ASN A 69 -5.95 0.85 8.86
CA ASN A 69 -4.98 -0.16 9.24
C ASN A 69 -5.06 -1.37 8.30
N ILE A 70 -4.06 -1.54 7.43
CA ILE A 70 -3.96 -2.63 6.46
C ILE A 70 -4.10 -4.01 7.12
N LYS A 71 -3.49 -4.25 8.30
CA LYS A 71 -3.57 -5.55 8.99
C LYS A 71 -5.01 -5.90 9.37
N LYS A 72 -5.77 -4.92 9.88
CA LYS A 72 -7.19 -5.11 10.22
C LYS A 72 -8.05 -5.31 8.97
N LEU A 73 -7.86 -4.49 7.94
CA LEU A 73 -8.57 -4.62 6.67
C LEU A 73 -8.32 -6.00 6.04
N PHE A 74 -7.07 -6.49 6.05
CA PHE A 74 -6.74 -7.80 5.51
C PHE A 74 -7.32 -8.95 6.32
N LYS A 75 -7.37 -8.82 7.65
CA LYS A 75 -8.06 -9.79 8.50
C LYS A 75 -9.56 -9.86 8.15
N LYS A 76 -10.20 -8.73 7.84
CA LYS A 76 -11.60 -8.69 7.35
C LYS A 76 -11.71 -9.31 5.96
N TYR A 77 -10.81 -8.98 5.04
CA TYR A 77 -10.72 -9.57 3.70
C TYR A 77 -10.66 -11.10 3.75
N LYS A 78 -9.72 -11.67 4.51
CA LYS A 78 -9.55 -13.14 4.61
C LYS A 78 -10.78 -13.86 5.15
N LYS A 79 -11.56 -13.23 6.04
CA LYS A 79 -12.83 -13.78 6.52
C LYS A 79 -13.92 -13.78 5.42
N LEU A 80 -13.94 -12.75 4.59
CA LEU A 80 -14.91 -12.56 3.52
C LEU A 80 -14.59 -13.37 2.26
N PHE A 81 -13.31 -13.66 2.04
CA PHE A 81 -12.77 -14.36 0.88
C PHE A 81 -11.86 -15.54 1.32
N PRO A 82 -12.43 -16.61 1.90
CA PRO A 82 -11.64 -17.72 2.45
C PRO A 82 -11.15 -18.72 1.40
N TYR A 83 -11.63 -18.63 0.16
CA TYR A 83 -11.30 -19.59 -0.90
C TYR A 83 -9.97 -19.26 -1.59
N GLU A 84 -9.22 -20.29 -1.95
CA GLU A 84 -7.87 -20.16 -2.54
C GLU A 84 -7.81 -19.30 -3.81
N LYS A 85 -8.88 -19.28 -4.61
CA LYS A 85 -8.94 -18.41 -5.81
C LYS A 85 -8.85 -16.91 -5.49
N TYR A 86 -9.13 -16.52 -4.24
CA TYR A 86 -9.01 -15.17 -3.71
C TYR A 86 -7.77 -14.99 -2.82
N HIS A 87 -6.85 -15.95 -2.81
CA HIS A 87 -5.59 -15.78 -2.10
C HIS A 87 -4.84 -14.59 -2.69
N ILE A 88 -4.33 -13.74 -1.81
CA ILE A 88 -3.52 -12.59 -2.17
C ILE A 88 -2.44 -12.35 -1.12
N GLU A 89 -1.24 -12.05 -1.58
CA GLU A 89 -0.18 -11.48 -0.74
C GLU A 89 -0.31 -9.96 -0.71
N ILE A 90 -0.22 -9.37 0.47
CA ILE A 90 -0.29 -7.91 0.59
C ILE A 90 0.86 -7.34 1.41
N PRO A 91 1.37 -6.16 1.04
CA PRO A 91 2.45 -5.50 1.77
C PRO A 91 1.97 -5.05 3.15
N PHE A 92 2.93 -4.68 4.01
CA PHE A 92 2.69 -4.09 5.34
C PHE A 92 1.95 -4.99 6.36
N THR A 93 1.72 -6.26 6.04
CA THR A 93 1.11 -7.22 6.98
C THR A 93 2.11 -7.96 7.84
N ASN A 94 3.29 -8.23 7.29
CA ASN A 94 4.43 -8.79 7.98
C ASN A 94 5.29 -7.67 8.59
N GLU A 95 6.49 -8.03 9.06
CA GLU A 95 7.48 -7.01 9.45
C GLU A 95 7.88 -6.22 8.20
N VAL A 96 7.80 -4.89 8.32
CA VAL A 96 8.28 -3.98 7.29
C VAL A 96 9.78 -3.81 7.52
N GLU A 97 10.56 -3.90 6.45
CA GLU A 97 11.99 -3.61 6.51
C GLU A 97 12.20 -2.12 6.81
N TYR A 98 12.96 -1.84 7.88
CA TYR A 98 13.40 -0.48 8.22
C TYR A 98 14.85 -0.29 7.75
N LEU A 99 15.04 0.51 6.71
CA LEU A 99 16.34 0.74 6.08
C LEU A 99 17.34 1.38 7.04
N GLY A 100 18.46 0.69 7.27
CA GLY A 100 19.53 1.21 8.12
C GLY A 100 19.21 1.20 9.62
N PHE A 101 18.19 0.45 10.05
CA PHE A 101 17.90 0.20 11.47
C PHE A 101 18.20 -1.26 11.83
N SER A 102 18.84 -1.47 12.98
CA SER A 102 18.80 -2.74 13.70
C SER A 102 17.47 -2.93 14.41
N GLN A 103 17.13 -4.16 14.82
CA GLN A 103 15.87 -4.43 15.53
C GLN A 103 15.68 -3.55 16.77
N LYS A 104 16.75 -3.33 17.55
CA LYS A 104 16.72 -2.47 18.73
C LYS A 104 16.44 -1.00 18.37
N GLU A 105 16.99 -0.52 17.26
CA GLU A 105 16.74 0.83 16.76
C GLU A 105 15.33 0.97 16.22
N ILE A 106 14.76 -0.05 15.56
CA ILE A 106 13.35 -0.06 15.14
C ILE A 106 12.42 0.08 16.35
N GLU A 107 12.68 -0.69 17.41
CA GLU A 107 11.89 -0.63 18.64
C GLU A 107 11.97 0.74 19.31
N GLN A 108 13.16 1.33 19.35
CA GLN A 108 13.35 2.67 19.89
C GLN A 108 12.67 3.74 19.02
N HIS A 109 12.84 3.65 17.69
CA HIS A 109 12.22 4.56 16.72
C HIS A 109 10.70 4.56 16.85
N LYS A 110 10.07 3.39 17.02
CA LYS A 110 8.62 3.28 17.25
C LYS A 110 8.16 3.91 18.56
N LYS A 111 9.03 3.99 19.58
CA LYS A 111 8.73 4.69 20.85
C LYS A 111 8.87 6.20 20.69
N ASP A 112 9.91 6.64 19.98
CA ASP A 112 10.20 8.06 19.76
C ASP A 112 9.20 8.71 18.80
N PHE A 113 8.71 7.95 17.83
CA PHE A 113 7.69 8.35 16.86
C PHE A 113 6.46 7.44 16.95
N PRO A 114 5.61 7.60 18.00
CA PRO A 114 4.46 6.74 18.27
C PRO A 114 3.28 7.08 17.35
N MET A 115 3.53 7.12 16.05
CA MET A 115 2.53 7.40 15.01
C MET A 115 2.29 6.17 14.13
N PRO A 116 1.09 6.06 13.51
CA PRO A 116 0.79 5.04 12.52
C PRO A 116 1.84 4.99 11.41
N PHE A 117 2.11 3.79 10.90
CA PHE A 117 3.12 3.58 9.85
C PHE A 117 2.88 4.44 8.61
N GLU A 118 1.62 4.63 8.20
CA GLU A 118 1.23 5.55 7.11
C GLU A 118 1.80 6.98 7.32
N LEU A 119 1.73 7.50 8.55
CA LEU A 119 2.28 8.82 8.85
C LEU A 119 3.81 8.81 8.86
N GLN A 120 4.44 7.71 9.26
CA GLN A 120 5.89 7.54 9.15
C GLN A 120 6.35 7.55 7.69
N LEU A 121 5.54 7.05 6.75
CA LEU A 121 5.86 7.13 5.32
C LEU A 121 5.75 8.56 4.77
N ARG A 122 4.87 9.39 5.34
CA ARG A 122 4.70 10.80 4.93
C ARG A 122 5.71 11.74 5.55
N TYR A 123 6.11 11.48 6.79
CA TYR A 123 7.04 12.29 7.56
C TYR A 123 8.16 11.41 8.10
N PRO A 124 9.00 10.86 7.21
CA PRO A 124 9.94 9.85 7.61
C PRO A 124 11.13 10.46 8.35
N VAL A 125 11.61 9.71 9.34
CA VAL A 125 12.81 10.04 10.10
C VAL A 125 13.74 8.83 10.03
N GLY A 126 14.92 9.03 9.46
CA GLY A 126 15.91 7.97 9.29
C GLY A 126 16.58 7.56 10.61
N SER A 127 17.48 6.58 10.54
CA SER A 127 18.02 5.93 11.74
C SER A 127 18.95 6.82 12.58
N LYS A 128 19.45 7.93 12.01
CA LYS A 128 20.24 8.92 12.76
C LYS A 128 19.44 10.19 13.07
N GLY A 129 18.11 10.15 12.92
CA GLY A 129 17.21 11.27 13.22
C GLY A 129 17.05 12.28 12.06
N GLU A 130 17.60 11.98 10.89
CA GLU A 130 17.46 12.79 9.68
C GLU A 130 16.00 12.83 9.20
N ARG A 131 15.46 14.04 9.02
CA ARG A 131 14.13 14.22 8.44
C ARG A 131 14.15 13.90 6.95
N ASP A 132 13.00 13.49 6.44
CA ASP A 132 12.74 13.25 5.02
C ASP A 132 13.59 12.13 4.41
N SER A 133 14.20 11.29 5.24
CA SER A 133 15.03 10.18 4.79
C SER A 133 14.25 8.87 4.70
N PRO A 134 14.39 8.13 3.58
CA PRO A 134 13.85 6.78 3.40
C PRO A 134 13.91 5.88 4.64
N ILE A 135 12.77 5.31 5.05
CA ILE A 135 12.71 4.30 6.13
C ILE A 135 12.37 2.92 5.60
N THR A 136 11.80 2.78 4.41
CA THR A 136 11.49 1.48 3.78
C THR A 136 11.67 1.59 2.27
N LYS A 137 11.82 0.44 1.59
CA LYS A 137 11.85 0.37 0.13
C LYS A 137 11.01 -0.79 -0.38
N TYR A 138 10.38 -0.57 -1.53
CA TYR A 138 9.73 -1.60 -2.34
C TYR A 138 10.26 -1.43 -3.75
N ASP A 139 10.93 -2.45 -4.27
CA ASP A 139 11.47 -2.44 -5.62
C ASP A 139 10.34 -2.49 -6.66
N THR A 140 10.65 -2.00 -7.86
CA THR A 140 9.70 -1.93 -8.98
C THR A 140 9.01 -3.26 -9.26
N ASP A 141 9.76 -4.36 -9.32
CA ASP A 141 9.22 -5.70 -9.60
C ASP A 141 8.17 -6.10 -8.56
N LEU A 142 8.36 -5.70 -7.29
CA LEU A 142 7.41 -5.97 -6.22
C LEU A 142 6.15 -5.10 -6.33
N LEU A 143 6.30 -3.84 -6.76
CA LEU A 143 5.15 -2.96 -7.06
C LEU A 143 4.29 -3.52 -8.20
N GLU A 144 4.94 -3.97 -9.28
CA GLU A 144 4.28 -4.60 -10.43
C GLU A 144 3.61 -5.90 -10.03
N HIS A 145 4.27 -6.73 -9.23
CA HIS A 145 3.69 -7.96 -8.69
C HIS A 145 2.37 -7.70 -7.93
N TYR A 146 2.31 -6.68 -7.08
CA TYR A 146 1.06 -6.32 -6.39
C TYR A 146 -0.01 -5.79 -7.36
N GLN A 147 0.38 -5.06 -8.40
CA GLN A 147 -0.55 -4.56 -9.42
C GLN A 147 -1.21 -5.71 -10.17
N GLU A 148 -0.41 -6.68 -10.61
CA GLU A 148 -0.91 -7.89 -11.29
C GLU A 148 -1.89 -8.67 -10.40
N GLN A 149 -1.55 -8.85 -9.12
CA GLN A 149 -2.45 -9.51 -8.16
C GLN A 149 -3.80 -8.77 -8.03
N PHE A 150 -3.77 -7.43 -7.88
CA PHE A 150 -4.98 -6.63 -7.73
C PHE A 150 -5.86 -6.71 -8.99
N LEU A 151 -5.25 -6.61 -10.18
CA LEU A 151 -5.95 -6.71 -11.46
C LEU A 151 -6.57 -8.11 -11.67
N LYS A 152 -5.83 -9.18 -11.36
CA LYS A 152 -6.30 -10.57 -11.49
C LYS A 152 -7.55 -10.84 -10.67
N LEU A 153 -7.66 -10.22 -9.49
CA LEU A 153 -8.76 -10.43 -8.56
C LEU A 153 -9.96 -9.49 -8.80
N ARG A 154 -9.79 -8.39 -9.55
CA ARG A 154 -10.83 -7.38 -9.77
C ARG A 154 -12.16 -7.99 -10.21
N CYS A 155 -12.19 -8.67 -11.38
CA CYS A 155 -13.43 -9.25 -11.92
C CYS A 155 -13.95 -10.43 -11.08
N GLN A 156 -13.08 -11.09 -10.32
CA GLN A 156 -13.48 -12.22 -9.46
C GLN A 156 -14.20 -11.74 -8.20
N ILE A 157 -13.86 -10.54 -7.72
CA ILE A 157 -14.42 -9.92 -6.52
C ILE A 157 -15.68 -9.11 -6.85
N HIS A 158 -15.61 -8.30 -7.92
CA HIS A 158 -16.72 -7.48 -8.38
C HIS A 158 -16.82 -7.61 -9.90
N PRO A 159 -17.95 -8.12 -10.44
CA PRO A 159 -18.09 -8.36 -11.86
C PRO A 159 -17.70 -7.14 -12.69
N CYS A 160 -16.86 -7.38 -13.68
CA CYS A 160 -16.59 -6.39 -14.71
C CYS A 160 -17.86 -6.20 -15.52
N GLN A 161 -18.32 -4.97 -15.71
CA GLN A 161 -19.41 -4.71 -16.66
C GLN A 161 -18.98 -5.25 -18.03
N GLU A 162 -19.85 -6.02 -18.67
CA GLU A 162 -19.69 -6.33 -20.09
C GLU A 162 -19.79 -5.00 -20.84
N VAL A 163 -18.72 -4.66 -21.56
CA VAL A 163 -18.68 -3.49 -22.45
C VAL A 163 -19.43 -3.79 -23.72
#